data_AF-A0A7L2BED8-F1
#
_entry.id   AF-A0A7L2BED8-F1
#
_cell.length_a   1.000
_cell.length_b   1.000
_cell.length_c   1.000
_cell.angle_alpha   90.00
_cell.angle_beta   90.00
_cell.angle_gamma   90.00
#
_symmetry.space_group_name_H-M   'P 1'
#
loop_
_entity.id
_entity.type
_entity.pdbx_description
1 polymer ?
#
loop_
_entity_poly.entity_id
_entity_poly.type
_entity_poly.pdbx_seq_one_letter_code
_entity_poly.pdbx_strand_id
1 'polypeptide(L)'
;FPCRTNDQLVAFLSRYRDMNFLKSHGRDNARFIRKQGLDRLFLECDTHMWRLGDRRIPEGIAVDGGSDWFLLNRKFVEYVTFSNDDLVTKMKRFYSYTLLPAESFFHTVLENSPYCDSMVDNNLRITNWNRKLGCKCQYKHIVDWCGCSPNDFKPTDFHRFQQTARPTFFARKFEAVVNQEIIGQLDYYLYGNYPPGTPGLRAYWESVYDEPDGLHTLSDVALTMYHAFARLGLRRAETSFHAAGDNSCRYYPMGHPVSVHLYFLADRFQGFLIRHHATNLAVSKLETLETWVMPKKVFKIASPPSDFGRLQFSEIGTEWDAKERLFRNFGGLLGPTDEPVGMQKWGKGPNVTVTVIWVDPINVIAATYDILIESSAEFTHYKPPLNLPLRPGVWTIKILHHWVQVAETKFLVTPLTFSNQQPIKQEEAMKYHSGPPKNAYMEQSFQGLNPVLNIPISAARVDQAKRNAELVGARLEAWVDSLVGNIWSAVDICSTGPTACPVMQGCTQTAWSSLSPDPKSELGPVKPDGRLR
;
A
#
# COMPACT_ATOMS: atom_id res chain seq x y z
N PHE A 1 16.94 -8.45 -2.07
CA PHE A 1 18.02 -8.05 -1.14
C PHE A 1 19.12 -9.11 -1.15
N PRO A 2 20.42 -8.77 -1.04
CA PRO A 2 21.48 -9.75 -0.83
C PRO A 2 21.34 -10.45 0.53
N CYS A 3 21.77 -11.70 0.64
CA CYS A 3 21.85 -12.45 1.92
C CYS A 3 23.27 -12.97 2.22
N ARG A 4 24.24 -12.57 1.39
CA ARG A 4 25.68 -12.83 1.50
C ARG A 4 26.43 -11.59 1.00
N THR A 5 27.69 -11.42 1.40
CA THR A 5 28.48 -10.25 1.01
C THR A 5 28.83 -10.29 -0.48
N ASN A 6 29.18 -9.13 -1.03
CA ASN A 6 29.68 -9.02 -2.40
C ASN A 6 30.90 -9.93 -2.63
N ASP A 7 31.85 -9.96 -1.70
CA ASP A 7 33.09 -10.72 -1.85
C ASP A 7 32.83 -12.23 -1.93
N GLN A 8 31.89 -12.73 -1.13
CA GLN A 8 31.45 -14.13 -1.18
C GLN A 8 30.79 -14.45 -2.54
N LEU A 9 29.96 -13.54 -3.05
CA LEU A 9 29.34 -13.68 -4.37
C LEU A 9 30.39 -13.73 -5.48
N VAL A 10 31.33 -12.78 -5.48
CA VAL A 10 32.41 -12.69 -6.47
C VAL A 10 33.29 -13.94 -6.40
N ALA A 11 33.68 -14.40 -5.22
CA ALA A 11 34.47 -15.61 -5.06
C ALA A 11 33.75 -16.85 -5.64
N PHE A 12 32.46 -17.02 -5.31
CA PHE A 12 31.65 -18.12 -5.81
C PHE A 12 31.50 -18.09 -7.34
N LEU A 13 31.09 -16.94 -7.90
CA LEU A 13 30.90 -16.81 -9.34
C LEU A 13 32.22 -16.87 -10.12
N SER A 14 33.33 -16.41 -9.54
CA SER A 14 34.66 -16.54 -10.15
C SER A 14 35.07 -18.00 -10.33
N ARG A 15 34.71 -18.85 -9.37
CA ARG A 15 34.98 -20.30 -9.40
C ARG A 15 34.11 -21.04 -10.43
N TYR A 16 32.86 -20.62 -10.59
CA TYR A 16 31.86 -21.26 -11.48
C TYR A 16 31.46 -20.37 -12.66
N ARG A 17 32.41 -19.60 -13.20
CA ARG A 17 32.16 -18.55 -14.20
C ARG A 17 31.55 -19.03 -15.52
N ASP A 18 31.77 -20.29 -15.86
CA ASP A 18 31.27 -20.92 -17.08
C ASP A 18 29.91 -21.62 -16.88
N MET A 19 29.33 -21.56 -15.67
CA MET A 19 28.02 -22.15 -15.35
C MET A 19 26.89 -21.13 -15.52
N ASN A 20 25.67 -21.63 -15.72
CA ASN A 20 24.42 -20.88 -15.75
C ASN A 20 23.49 -21.38 -14.62
N PHE A 21 22.98 -20.46 -13.81
CA PHE A 21 22.24 -20.76 -12.59
C PHE A 21 20.75 -20.47 -12.79
N LEU A 22 20.00 -21.50 -13.15
CA LEU A 22 18.54 -21.47 -13.33
C LEU A 22 17.90 -22.40 -12.29
N LYS A 23 16.63 -22.18 -11.96
CA LYS A 23 15.91 -23.09 -11.06
C LYS A 23 14.68 -23.62 -11.76
N SER A 24 14.64 -24.92 -12.00
CA SER A 24 13.52 -25.62 -12.59
C SER A 24 12.44 -25.89 -11.53
N HIS A 25 11.21 -26.12 -11.98
CA HIS A 25 10.07 -26.37 -11.11
C HIS A 25 10.17 -27.70 -10.33
N GLY A 26 10.97 -28.67 -10.83
CA GLY A 26 11.31 -29.93 -10.16
C GLY A 26 10.12 -30.85 -9.87
N ARG A 27 9.10 -30.84 -10.73
CA ARG A 27 7.83 -31.60 -10.57
C ARG A 27 7.42 -32.23 -11.90
N ASP A 28 6.19 -32.72 -12.01
CA ASP A 28 5.60 -33.18 -13.27
C ASP A 28 5.58 -32.05 -14.33
N ASN A 29 6.28 -32.24 -15.44
CA ASN A 29 6.45 -31.24 -16.49
C ASN A 29 5.15 -30.96 -17.27
N ALA A 30 4.36 -32.00 -17.56
CA ALA A 30 3.08 -31.82 -18.25
C ALA A 30 2.12 -30.93 -17.44
N ARG A 31 2.12 -31.06 -16.12
CA ARG A 31 1.38 -30.17 -15.22
C ARG A 31 1.96 -28.77 -15.16
N PHE A 32 3.28 -28.60 -15.25
CA PHE A 32 3.91 -27.28 -15.34
C PHE A 32 3.45 -26.52 -16.59
N ILE A 33 3.55 -27.14 -17.77
CA ILE A 33 3.09 -26.58 -19.06
C ILE A 33 1.65 -26.09 -18.96
N ARG A 34 0.73 -26.94 -18.46
CA ARG A 34 -0.70 -26.58 -18.30
C ARG A 34 -0.93 -25.46 -17.28
N LYS A 35 -0.13 -25.39 -16.21
CA LYS A 35 -0.30 -24.36 -15.17
C LYS A 35 0.25 -23.00 -15.57
N GLN A 36 1.32 -23.00 -16.35
CA GLN A 36 1.91 -21.78 -16.91
C GLN A 36 1.13 -21.26 -18.13
N GLY A 37 0.24 -22.08 -18.71
CA GLY A 37 -0.46 -21.73 -19.94
C GLY A 37 0.47 -21.70 -21.14
N LEU A 38 1.56 -22.48 -21.14
CA LEU A 38 2.50 -22.55 -22.28
C LEU A 38 1.83 -23.14 -23.53
N ASP A 39 0.78 -23.94 -23.34
CA ASP A 39 -0.11 -24.48 -24.37
C ASP A 39 -1.19 -23.47 -24.85
N ARG A 40 -1.13 -22.22 -24.39
CA ARG A 40 -2.04 -21.14 -24.81
C ARG A 40 -1.25 -20.03 -25.50
N LEU A 41 -1.92 -19.35 -26.44
CA LEU A 41 -1.41 -18.18 -27.13
C LEU A 41 -1.85 -16.92 -26.37
N PHE A 42 -0.90 -16.05 -26.05
CA PHE A 42 -1.17 -14.75 -25.42
C PHE A 42 -0.68 -13.59 -26.28
N LEU A 43 -1.33 -12.43 -26.16
CA LEU A 43 -0.90 -11.18 -26.76
C LEU A 43 -0.91 -10.07 -25.70
N GLU A 44 0.22 -9.38 -25.54
CA GLU A 44 0.30 -8.15 -24.75
C GLU A 44 -0.18 -6.97 -25.59
N CYS A 45 -1.27 -6.33 -25.18
CA CYS A 45 -1.82 -5.14 -25.85
C CYS A 45 -2.67 -4.34 -24.86
N ASP A 46 -2.64 -3.01 -24.94
CA ASP A 46 -3.36 -2.08 -24.05
C ASP A 46 -3.10 -2.36 -22.56
N THR A 47 -1.85 -2.65 -22.20
CA THR A 47 -1.42 -3.01 -20.82
C THR A 47 -2.11 -4.25 -20.24
N HIS A 48 -2.66 -5.12 -21.09
CA HIS A 48 -3.33 -6.37 -20.70
C HIS A 48 -2.76 -7.58 -21.48
N MET A 49 -2.73 -8.75 -20.83
CA MET A 49 -2.34 -10.02 -21.46
C MET A 49 -3.57 -10.84 -21.86
N TRP A 50 -3.94 -10.71 -23.13
CA TRP A 50 -5.11 -11.36 -23.72
C TRP A 50 -4.82 -12.82 -24.07
N ARG A 51 -5.70 -13.75 -23.64
CA ARG A 51 -5.60 -15.16 -24.04
C ARG A 51 -6.38 -15.39 -25.33
N LEU A 52 -5.69 -15.69 -26.42
CA LEU A 52 -6.28 -15.78 -27.76
C LEU A 52 -6.75 -17.18 -28.17
N GLY A 53 -6.25 -18.23 -27.51
CA GLY A 53 -6.64 -19.61 -27.81
C GLY A 53 -5.53 -20.60 -27.50
N ASP A 54 -5.67 -21.80 -28.07
CA ASP A 54 -4.78 -22.92 -27.82
C ASP A 54 -3.67 -22.99 -28.87
N ARG A 55 -2.51 -23.49 -28.47
CA ARG A 55 -1.40 -23.77 -29.38
C ARG A 55 -0.69 -25.07 -29.00
N ARG A 56 0.02 -25.66 -29.96
CA ARG A 56 0.82 -26.87 -29.72
C ARG A 56 2.19 -26.51 -29.15
N ILE A 57 2.70 -27.36 -28.27
CA ILE A 57 4.10 -27.32 -27.85
C ILE A 57 4.96 -27.85 -29.01
N PRO A 58 6.04 -27.15 -29.41
CA PRO A 58 6.91 -27.60 -30.49
C PRO A 58 7.52 -28.97 -30.21
N GLU A 59 7.54 -29.84 -31.21
CA GLU A 59 8.17 -31.15 -31.13
C GLU A 59 9.70 -31.05 -31.32
N GLY A 60 10.43 -32.06 -30.85
CA GLY A 60 11.89 -32.15 -31.03
C GLY A 60 12.73 -31.38 -30.02
N ILE A 61 12.11 -30.70 -29.05
CA ILE A 61 12.79 -30.00 -27.96
C ILE A 61 12.20 -30.38 -26.59
N ALA A 62 13.03 -30.32 -25.55
CA ALA A 62 12.56 -30.39 -24.17
C ALA A 62 12.10 -29.01 -23.70
N VAL A 63 10.86 -28.88 -23.21
CA VAL A 63 10.38 -27.65 -22.57
C VAL A 63 10.52 -27.83 -21.06
N ASP A 64 11.27 -26.93 -20.42
CA ASP A 64 11.36 -26.80 -18.97
C ASP A 64 11.17 -25.33 -18.53
N GLY A 65 10.97 -25.11 -17.24
CA GLY A 65 10.92 -23.79 -16.64
C GLY A 65 10.85 -23.80 -15.11
N GLY A 66 10.78 -22.62 -14.52
CA GLY A 66 10.64 -22.43 -13.08
C GLY A 66 10.75 -20.96 -12.70
N SER A 67 11.82 -20.57 -12.02
CA SER A 67 12.02 -19.19 -11.59
C SER A 67 12.56 -18.31 -12.71
N ASP A 68 11.96 -17.14 -12.92
CA ASP A 68 12.43 -16.04 -13.78
C ASP A 68 13.63 -15.26 -13.21
N TRP A 69 13.99 -15.50 -11.95
CA TRP A 69 15.25 -15.01 -11.36
C TRP A 69 16.37 -16.02 -11.56
N PHE A 70 17.43 -15.61 -12.25
CA PHE A 70 18.59 -16.46 -12.60
C PHE A 70 19.92 -15.68 -12.59
N LEU A 71 21.03 -16.37 -12.85
CA LEU A 71 22.33 -15.76 -13.20
C LEU A 71 22.87 -16.48 -14.44
N LEU A 72 23.14 -15.73 -15.51
CA LEU A 72 23.64 -16.27 -16.78
C LEU A 72 25.05 -15.74 -17.04
N ASN A 73 25.93 -16.60 -17.55
CA ASN A 73 27.25 -16.17 -17.97
C ASN A 73 27.20 -15.47 -19.34
N ARG A 74 28.23 -14.69 -19.63
CA ARG A 74 28.31 -13.90 -20.86
C ARG A 74 28.23 -14.75 -22.13
N LYS A 75 28.86 -15.94 -22.16
CA LYS A 75 28.89 -16.80 -23.36
C LYS A 75 27.48 -17.26 -23.76
N PHE A 76 26.68 -17.69 -22.78
CA PHE A 76 25.30 -18.08 -23.04
C PHE A 76 24.42 -16.88 -23.43
N VAL A 77 24.63 -15.72 -22.81
CA VAL A 77 23.93 -14.49 -23.21
C VAL A 77 24.26 -14.11 -24.66
N GLU A 78 25.54 -14.13 -25.06
CA GLU A 78 25.96 -13.87 -26.43
C GLU A 78 25.31 -14.84 -27.43
N TYR A 79 25.21 -16.13 -27.08
CA TYR A 79 24.49 -17.12 -27.87
C TYR A 79 23.01 -16.78 -28.05
N VAL A 80 22.28 -16.52 -26.94
CA VAL A 80 20.85 -16.16 -26.99
C VAL A 80 20.62 -14.88 -27.79
N THR A 81 21.52 -13.90 -27.68
CA THR A 81 21.38 -12.61 -28.36
C THR A 81 21.64 -12.73 -29.85
N PHE A 82 22.76 -13.35 -30.25
CA PHE A 82 23.30 -13.23 -31.62
C PHE A 82 23.20 -14.50 -32.46
N SER A 83 22.89 -15.67 -31.88
CA SER A 83 22.65 -16.87 -32.68
C SER A 83 21.42 -16.70 -33.56
N ASN A 84 21.56 -17.13 -34.82
CA ASN A 84 20.48 -17.23 -35.80
C ASN A 84 20.14 -18.71 -36.10
N ASP A 85 20.54 -19.63 -35.23
CA ASP A 85 20.14 -21.02 -35.36
C ASP A 85 18.62 -21.20 -35.21
N ASP A 86 18.17 -22.40 -35.56
CA ASP A 86 16.75 -22.75 -35.59
C ASP A 86 16.09 -22.65 -34.20
N LEU A 87 16.80 -23.08 -33.15
CA LEU A 87 16.30 -23.08 -31.77
C LEU A 87 16.04 -21.66 -31.30
N VAL A 88 17.05 -20.79 -31.33
CA VAL A 88 16.95 -19.42 -30.80
C VAL A 88 15.93 -18.61 -31.59
N THR A 89 15.93 -18.73 -32.92
CA THR A 89 14.98 -18.02 -33.80
C THR A 89 13.53 -18.41 -33.51
N LYS A 90 13.25 -19.71 -33.45
CA LYS A 90 11.88 -20.21 -33.18
C LYS A 90 11.45 -19.94 -31.74
N MET A 91 12.34 -20.08 -30.76
CA MET A 91 12.00 -19.80 -29.35
C MET A 91 11.72 -18.32 -29.11
N LYS A 92 12.48 -17.38 -29.71
CA LYS A 92 12.14 -15.95 -29.64
C LYS A 92 10.71 -15.70 -30.13
N ARG A 93 10.35 -16.26 -31.30
CA ARG A 93 8.99 -16.12 -31.86
C ARG A 93 7.91 -16.77 -30.99
N PHE A 94 8.14 -17.98 -30.48
CA PHE A 94 7.18 -18.66 -29.59
C PHE A 94 6.92 -17.86 -28.32
N TYR A 95 7.99 -17.33 -27.71
CA TYR A 95 7.93 -16.61 -26.45
C TYR A 95 7.44 -15.15 -26.57
N SER A 96 7.43 -14.55 -27.77
CA SER A 96 6.74 -13.28 -28.03
C SER A 96 5.23 -13.31 -27.75
N TYR A 97 4.63 -14.51 -27.74
CA TYR A 97 3.19 -14.70 -27.53
C TYR A 97 2.90 -15.64 -26.35
N THR A 98 3.71 -15.53 -25.29
CA THR A 98 3.68 -16.43 -24.13
C THR A 98 3.48 -15.66 -22.85
N LEU A 99 2.61 -16.16 -21.96
CA LEU A 99 2.47 -15.67 -20.59
C LEU A 99 3.69 -16.06 -19.76
N LEU A 100 4.16 -15.15 -18.88
CA LEU A 100 5.31 -15.36 -18.00
C LEU A 100 6.55 -15.91 -18.77
N PRO A 101 6.95 -15.29 -19.89
CA PRO A 101 7.90 -15.90 -20.84
C PRO A 101 9.28 -16.16 -20.21
N ALA A 102 9.72 -15.29 -19.29
CA ALA A 102 11.00 -15.41 -18.61
C ALA A 102 11.06 -16.61 -17.64
N GLU A 103 9.92 -17.18 -17.21
CA GLU A 103 9.90 -18.35 -16.33
C GLU A 103 10.25 -19.66 -17.06
N SER A 104 10.34 -19.69 -18.40
CA SER A 104 10.71 -20.91 -19.13
C SER A 104 11.56 -20.72 -20.39
N PHE A 105 11.61 -19.52 -20.98
CA PHE A 105 12.41 -19.26 -22.19
C PHE A 105 13.88 -19.66 -22.02
N PHE A 106 14.53 -19.18 -20.95
CA PHE A 106 15.96 -19.42 -20.74
C PHE A 106 16.27 -20.87 -20.39
N HIS A 107 15.37 -21.57 -19.69
CA HIS A 107 15.50 -23.00 -19.41
C HIS A 107 15.41 -23.81 -20.70
N THR A 108 14.33 -23.60 -21.47
CA THR A 108 14.12 -24.28 -22.76
C THR A 108 15.28 -24.03 -23.73
N VAL A 109 15.74 -22.79 -23.86
CA VAL A 109 16.88 -22.50 -24.75
C VAL A 109 18.16 -23.14 -24.23
N LEU A 110 18.47 -23.04 -22.93
CA LEU A 110 19.73 -23.58 -22.40
C LEU A 110 19.81 -25.11 -22.56
N GLU A 111 18.76 -25.83 -22.15
CA GLU A 111 18.73 -27.30 -22.17
C GLU A 111 18.84 -27.90 -23.58
N ASN A 112 18.40 -27.17 -24.60
CA ASN A 112 18.45 -27.63 -26.00
C ASN A 112 19.59 -27.00 -26.81
N SER A 113 20.43 -26.17 -26.19
CA SER A 113 21.55 -25.48 -26.85
C SER A 113 22.87 -26.26 -26.72
N PRO A 114 23.94 -25.83 -27.44
CA PRO A 114 25.30 -26.32 -27.20
C PRO A 114 25.85 -26.05 -25.79
N TYR A 115 25.13 -25.30 -24.95
CA TYR A 115 25.51 -24.94 -23.59
C TYR A 115 24.77 -25.77 -22.52
N CYS A 116 24.02 -26.82 -22.89
CA CYS A 116 23.20 -27.61 -21.97
C CYS A 116 23.96 -28.13 -20.74
N ASP A 117 25.22 -28.57 -20.90
CA ASP A 117 26.08 -29.07 -19.81
C ASP A 117 26.52 -27.99 -18.80
N SER A 118 26.25 -26.71 -19.08
CA SER A 118 26.56 -25.60 -18.16
C SER A 118 25.44 -25.27 -17.17
N MET A 119 24.30 -25.95 -17.24
CA MET A 119 23.17 -25.67 -16.37
C MET A 119 23.40 -26.19 -14.95
N VAL A 120 23.14 -25.34 -13.96
CA VAL A 120 23.04 -25.70 -12.55
C VAL A 120 21.61 -25.44 -12.09
N ASP A 121 20.91 -26.48 -11.62
CA ASP A 121 19.52 -26.39 -11.10
C ASP A 121 19.44 -25.75 -9.69
N ASN A 122 20.02 -24.57 -9.57
CA ASN A 122 19.93 -23.68 -8.43
C ASN A 122 20.19 -22.24 -8.90
N ASN A 123 19.17 -21.38 -8.85
CA ASN A 123 19.28 -19.96 -9.20
C ASN A 123 19.92 -19.07 -8.13
N LEU A 124 20.43 -19.66 -7.05
CA LEU A 124 21.06 -18.95 -5.93
C LEU A 124 20.12 -18.01 -5.15
N ARG A 125 18.79 -18.24 -5.23
CA ARG A 125 17.77 -17.41 -4.57
C ARG A 125 17.01 -18.14 -3.47
N ILE A 126 16.57 -17.36 -2.49
CA ILE A 126 15.48 -17.74 -1.57
C ILE A 126 14.24 -16.93 -1.95
N THR A 127 13.21 -17.60 -2.44
CA THR A 127 11.92 -16.98 -2.78
C THR A 127 10.88 -17.39 -1.74
N ASN A 128 10.25 -16.41 -1.06
CA ASN A 128 9.34 -16.67 0.05
C ASN A 128 7.92 -17.09 -0.41
N TRP A 129 7.82 -18.28 -0.99
CA TRP A 129 6.53 -18.82 -1.43
C TRP A 129 5.67 -19.30 -0.25
N ASN A 130 4.54 -18.62 0.01
CA ASN A 130 3.45 -19.15 0.82
C ASN A 130 2.15 -19.16 0.01
N ARG A 131 1.86 -20.30 -0.63
CA ARG A 131 0.72 -20.43 -1.56
C ARG A 131 -0.65 -20.20 -0.91
N LYS A 132 -0.79 -20.38 0.41
CA LYS A 132 -2.06 -20.12 1.12
C LYS A 132 -2.45 -18.64 1.07
N LEU A 133 -1.45 -17.75 1.01
CA LEU A 133 -1.62 -16.30 0.98
C LEU A 133 -1.37 -15.72 -0.41
N GLY A 134 -0.31 -16.16 -1.11
CA GLY A 134 0.14 -15.55 -2.36
C GLY A 134 -0.58 -15.96 -3.64
N CYS A 135 -1.45 -16.99 -3.61
CA CYS A 135 -2.19 -17.46 -4.78
C CYS A 135 -3.69 -17.11 -4.65
N LYS A 136 -4.06 -15.87 -4.98
CA LYS A 136 -5.44 -15.36 -4.86
C LYS A 136 -6.05 -14.93 -6.19
N CYS A 137 -5.39 -15.22 -7.31
CA CYS A 137 -5.78 -14.74 -8.64
C CYS A 137 -5.91 -13.20 -8.69
N GLN A 138 -5.06 -12.50 -7.94
CA GLN A 138 -5.13 -11.05 -7.75
C GLN A 138 -4.85 -10.24 -9.03
N TYR A 139 -4.27 -10.86 -10.06
CA TYR A 139 -3.89 -10.22 -11.33
C TYR A 139 -4.93 -10.40 -12.44
N LYS A 140 -6.13 -10.93 -12.14
CA LYS A 140 -7.15 -11.23 -13.16
C LYS A 140 -7.58 -10.03 -14.02
N HIS A 141 -7.39 -8.81 -13.51
CA HIS A 141 -7.69 -7.56 -14.22
C HIS A 141 -6.54 -7.08 -15.14
N ILE A 142 -5.37 -7.72 -15.10
CA ILE A 142 -4.19 -7.40 -15.91
C ILE A 142 -3.89 -8.55 -16.90
N VAL A 143 -4.21 -9.79 -16.53
CA VAL A 143 -3.93 -10.98 -17.33
C VAL A 143 -5.10 -11.95 -17.30
N ASP A 144 -5.36 -12.61 -18.43
CA ASP A 144 -6.40 -13.66 -18.56
C ASP A 144 -5.97 -15.01 -17.95
N TRP A 145 -5.37 -14.97 -16.76
CA TRP A 145 -4.84 -16.13 -16.05
C TRP A 145 -4.78 -15.90 -14.53
N CYS A 146 -4.70 -16.96 -13.75
CA CYS A 146 -4.49 -16.85 -12.30
C CYS A 146 -3.02 -17.07 -11.95
N GLY A 147 -2.37 -16.00 -11.48
CA GLY A 147 -1.00 -16.03 -10.97
C GLY A 147 -0.90 -16.22 -9.45
N CYS A 148 0.34 -16.41 -9.00
CA CYS A 148 0.73 -16.35 -7.60
C CYS A 148 1.91 -15.38 -7.44
N SER A 149 2.12 -14.87 -6.22
CA SER A 149 3.34 -14.12 -5.92
C SER A 149 3.92 -14.49 -4.55
N PRO A 150 5.25 -14.38 -4.38
CA PRO A 150 5.89 -14.58 -3.09
C PRO A 150 5.45 -13.54 -2.06
N ASN A 151 5.45 -13.94 -0.80
CA ASN A 151 5.18 -13.06 0.33
C ASN A 151 6.41 -12.23 0.70
N ASP A 152 6.19 -11.17 1.46
CA ASP A 152 7.28 -10.42 2.07
C ASP A 152 7.85 -11.16 3.27
N PHE A 153 9.16 -11.08 3.47
CA PHE A 153 9.81 -11.62 4.65
C PHE A 153 9.46 -10.82 5.90
N LYS A 154 9.48 -11.49 7.05
CA LYS A 154 9.25 -10.91 8.39
C LYS A 154 10.43 -11.22 9.33
N PRO A 155 10.55 -10.57 10.51
CA PRO A 155 11.67 -10.82 11.44
C PRO A 155 11.85 -12.30 11.80
N THR A 156 10.74 -13.05 11.90
CA THR A 156 10.74 -14.49 12.17
C THR A 156 11.43 -15.34 11.09
N ASP A 157 11.59 -14.80 9.87
CA ASP A 157 12.24 -15.50 8.76
C ASP A 157 13.76 -15.37 8.75
N PHE A 158 14.37 -14.54 9.61
CA PHE A 158 15.80 -14.23 9.55
C PHE A 158 16.72 -15.47 9.50
N HIS A 159 16.39 -16.48 10.30
CA HIS A 159 17.13 -17.75 10.35
C HIS A 159 17.23 -18.45 8.98
N ARG A 160 16.28 -18.22 8.07
CA ARG A 160 16.27 -18.82 6.72
C ARG A 160 17.39 -18.27 5.84
N PHE A 161 17.92 -17.08 6.13
CA PHE A 161 19.05 -16.50 5.41
C PHE A 161 20.41 -17.11 5.82
N GLN A 162 20.45 -17.85 6.93
CA GLN A 162 21.65 -18.47 7.47
C GLN A 162 21.82 -19.94 7.03
N GLN A 163 20.83 -20.50 6.34
CA GLN A 163 20.89 -21.89 5.86
C GLN A 163 22.08 -22.15 4.92
N THR A 164 22.70 -23.32 5.07
CA THR A 164 23.88 -23.77 4.30
C THR A 164 23.61 -24.98 3.41
N ALA A 165 22.35 -25.46 3.34
CA ALA A 165 21.98 -26.65 2.59
C ALA A 165 22.25 -26.53 1.07
N ARG A 166 22.16 -25.31 0.52
CA ARG A 166 22.56 -24.97 -0.85
C ARG A 166 23.06 -23.53 -0.91
N PRO A 167 23.97 -23.18 -1.85
CA PRO A 167 24.44 -21.81 -2.00
C PRO A 167 23.30 -20.89 -2.42
N THR A 168 23.14 -19.78 -1.69
CA THR A 168 22.15 -18.72 -1.96
C THR A 168 22.76 -17.37 -1.62
N PHE A 169 22.56 -16.38 -2.47
CA PHE A 169 23.16 -15.04 -2.33
C PHE A 169 22.14 -13.90 -2.32
N PHE A 170 20.91 -14.16 -2.75
CA PHE A 170 19.83 -13.17 -2.74
C PHE A 170 18.51 -13.78 -2.26
N ALA A 171 17.62 -12.93 -1.76
CA ALA A 171 16.28 -13.31 -1.35
C ALA A 171 15.22 -12.28 -1.79
N ARG A 172 13.96 -12.74 -1.93
CA ARG A 172 12.78 -11.90 -2.19
C ARG A 172 11.47 -12.50 -1.64
N LYS A 173 10.46 -11.69 -1.29
CA LYS A 173 10.36 -10.22 -1.43
C LYS A 173 10.57 -9.48 -0.09
N PHE A 174 10.88 -8.19 -0.19
CA PHE A 174 11.02 -7.26 0.92
C PHE A 174 10.32 -5.96 0.51
N GLU A 175 9.42 -5.46 1.35
CA GLU A 175 8.70 -4.20 1.13
C GLU A 175 8.77 -3.41 2.45
N ALA A 176 9.38 -2.22 2.44
CA ALA A 176 9.64 -1.45 3.66
C ALA A 176 8.34 -0.96 4.34
N VAL A 177 7.32 -0.62 3.55
CA VAL A 177 5.96 -0.31 4.04
C VAL A 177 5.24 -1.51 4.69
N VAL A 178 5.75 -2.73 4.48
CA VAL A 178 5.17 -3.98 5.01
C VAL A 178 5.95 -4.48 6.23
N ASN A 179 7.29 -4.50 6.16
CA ASN A 179 8.19 -4.73 7.29
C ASN A 179 9.62 -4.31 6.93
N GLN A 180 10.10 -3.21 7.52
CA GLN A 180 11.47 -2.74 7.38
C GLN A 180 12.42 -3.38 8.41
N GLU A 181 11.92 -3.86 9.56
CA GLU A 181 12.78 -4.46 10.60
C GLU A 181 13.67 -5.58 10.05
N ILE A 182 13.12 -6.52 9.28
CA ILE A 182 13.90 -7.61 8.69
C ILE A 182 14.94 -7.13 7.67
N ILE A 183 14.68 -6.00 7.00
CA ILE A 183 15.62 -5.38 6.05
C ILE A 183 16.82 -4.84 6.83
N GLY A 184 16.57 -4.10 7.92
CA GLY A 184 17.63 -3.59 8.80
C GLY A 184 18.45 -4.71 9.44
N GLN A 185 17.80 -5.74 9.98
CA GLN A 185 18.49 -6.92 10.54
C GLN A 185 19.43 -7.56 9.52
N LEU A 186 18.98 -7.72 8.26
CA LEU A 186 19.78 -8.34 7.21
C LEU A 186 20.94 -7.45 6.75
N ASP A 187 20.75 -6.13 6.62
CA ASP A 187 21.84 -5.21 6.26
C ASP A 187 22.93 -5.17 7.34
N TYR A 188 22.54 -5.02 8.61
CA TYR A 188 23.49 -4.95 9.72
C TYR A 188 24.25 -6.26 9.92
N TYR A 189 23.59 -7.39 9.68
CA TYR A 189 24.23 -8.70 9.70
C TYR A 189 25.31 -8.84 8.61
N LEU A 190 25.09 -8.26 7.42
CA LEU A 190 26.02 -8.37 6.31
C LEU A 190 27.17 -7.34 6.37
N TYR A 191 26.89 -6.13 6.84
CA TYR A 191 27.79 -4.99 6.69
C TYR A 191 28.05 -4.21 8.00
N GLY A 192 27.67 -4.78 9.15
CA GLY A 192 27.86 -4.19 10.46
C GLY A 192 26.84 -3.09 10.79
N ASN A 193 26.80 -2.66 12.05
CA ASN A 193 25.91 -1.57 12.48
C ASN A 193 26.38 -0.22 11.93
N TYR A 194 25.44 0.69 11.71
CA TYR A 194 25.75 2.12 11.55
C TYR A 194 26.33 2.69 12.86
N PRO A 195 27.08 3.82 12.80
CA PRO A 195 27.59 4.48 13.99
C PRO A 195 26.50 4.83 15.02
N PRO A 196 26.81 4.82 16.32
CA PRO A 196 25.87 5.28 17.34
C PRO A 196 25.39 6.71 17.07
N GLY A 197 24.09 6.96 17.19
CA GLY A 197 23.49 8.28 16.96
C GLY A 197 23.12 8.56 15.50
N THR A 198 23.34 7.64 14.55
CA THR A 198 22.84 7.80 13.18
C THR A 198 21.30 7.93 13.17
N PRO A 199 20.73 9.02 12.62
CA PRO A 199 19.29 9.23 12.57
C PRO A 199 18.62 8.35 11.50
N GLY A 200 17.28 8.34 11.47
CA GLY A 200 16.52 7.74 10.36
C GLY A 200 16.51 6.20 10.27
N LEU A 201 17.33 5.48 11.04
CA LEU A 201 17.51 4.02 10.91
C LEU A 201 16.21 3.19 11.06
N ARG A 202 15.25 3.68 11.86
CA ARG A 202 13.96 3.02 12.08
C ARG A 202 12.79 3.70 11.35
N ALA A 203 13.06 4.80 10.67
CA ALA A 203 12.08 5.55 9.90
C ALA A 203 12.08 5.08 8.45
N TYR A 204 10.98 5.28 7.75
CA TYR A 204 10.89 5.07 6.31
C TYR A 204 9.95 6.12 5.70
N TRP A 205 10.37 6.68 4.58
CA TRP A 205 9.62 7.67 3.82
C TRP A 205 9.41 7.15 2.41
N GLU A 206 8.18 7.21 1.93
CA GLU A 206 7.81 6.80 0.56
C GLU A 206 7.00 7.91 -0.09
N SER A 207 7.51 8.49 -1.17
CA SER A 207 6.76 9.49 -1.94
C SER A 207 5.59 8.80 -2.66
N VAL A 208 4.40 9.37 -2.51
CA VAL A 208 3.16 8.92 -3.18
C VAL A 208 2.59 9.97 -4.12
N TYR A 209 3.21 11.15 -4.17
CA TYR A 209 2.89 12.22 -5.10
C TYR A 209 4.06 13.21 -5.17
N ASP A 210 4.41 13.63 -6.38
CA ASP A 210 5.38 14.70 -6.63
C ASP A 210 4.82 15.65 -7.70
N GLU A 211 5.04 16.95 -7.53
CA GLU A 211 4.51 18.01 -8.40
C GLU A 211 4.77 17.80 -9.91
N PRO A 212 5.95 17.31 -10.36
CA PRO A 212 6.25 17.09 -11.78
C PRO A 212 5.30 16.11 -12.48
N ASP A 213 4.69 15.18 -11.74
CA ASP A 213 3.72 14.23 -12.28
C ASP A 213 2.38 14.92 -12.62
N GLY A 214 2.11 16.09 -12.03
CA GLY A 214 0.91 16.88 -12.24
C GLY A 214 -0.32 16.33 -11.49
N LEU A 215 -1.30 17.21 -11.26
CA LEU A 215 -2.48 16.92 -10.43
C LEU A 215 -3.40 15.83 -10.99
N HIS A 216 -3.33 15.56 -12.30
CA HIS A 216 -4.16 14.57 -12.97
C HIS A 216 -3.85 13.13 -12.56
N THR A 217 -2.70 12.88 -11.92
CA THR A 217 -2.35 11.58 -11.32
C THR A 217 -3.03 11.37 -9.97
N LEU A 218 -3.52 12.43 -9.33
CA LEU A 218 -4.28 12.37 -8.09
C LEU A 218 -5.78 12.21 -8.37
N SER A 219 -6.43 11.38 -7.55
CA SER A 219 -7.89 11.37 -7.47
C SER A 219 -8.40 12.65 -6.78
N ASP A 220 -9.65 13.03 -7.07
CA ASP A 220 -10.32 14.15 -6.40
C ASP A 220 -10.38 13.98 -4.87
N VAL A 221 -10.43 12.72 -4.38
CA VAL A 221 -10.38 12.37 -2.96
C VAL A 221 -9.05 12.75 -2.35
N ALA A 222 -7.94 12.27 -2.96
CA ALA A 222 -6.60 12.53 -2.47
C ALA A 222 -6.29 14.03 -2.51
N LEU A 223 -6.62 14.69 -3.63
CA LEU A 223 -6.43 16.14 -3.78
C LEU A 223 -7.19 16.93 -2.70
N THR A 224 -8.48 16.62 -2.48
CA THR A 224 -9.29 17.25 -1.42
C THR A 224 -8.66 17.07 -0.03
N MET A 225 -8.26 15.84 0.30
CA MET A 225 -7.69 15.51 1.61
C MET A 225 -6.32 16.14 1.84
N TYR A 226 -5.43 16.13 0.84
CA TYR A 226 -4.09 16.72 0.95
C TYR A 226 -4.16 18.24 1.12
N HIS A 227 -5.10 18.92 0.44
CA HIS A 227 -5.40 20.33 0.69
C HIS A 227 -5.88 20.57 2.13
N ALA A 228 -6.79 19.74 2.64
CA ALA A 228 -7.27 19.85 4.00
C ALA A 228 -6.16 19.60 5.05
N PHE A 229 -5.24 18.67 4.77
CA PHE A 229 -4.08 18.40 5.63
C PHE A 229 -3.10 19.57 5.68
N ALA A 230 -2.81 20.21 4.54
CA ALA A 230 -2.00 21.43 4.49
C ALA A 230 -2.62 22.54 5.34
N ARG A 231 -3.93 22.81 5.18
CA ARG A 231 -4.67 23.79 6.00
C ARG A 231 -4.69 23.44 7.48
N LEU A 232 -4.75 22.15 7.83
CA LEU A 232 -4.66 21.69 9.22
C LEU A 232 -3.30 22.03 9.84
N GLY A 233 -2.22 21.92 9.07
CA GLY A 233 -0.88 22.38 9.47
C GLY A 233 -0.79 23.89 9.68
N LEU A 234 -1.37 24.68 8.77
CA LEU A 234 -1.38 26.14 8.90
C LEU A 234 -2.12 26.62 10.16
N ARG A 235 -3.27 26.00 10.49
CA ARG A 235 -3.99 26.26 11.75
C ARG A 235 -3.17 25.88 12.98
N ARG A 236 -2.37 24.82 12.90
CA ARG A 236 -1.45 24.45 13.97
C ARG A 236 -0.38 25.52 14.16
N ALA A 237 0.24 26.01 13.08
CA ALA A 237 1.25 27.07 13.17
C ALA A 237 0.69 28.32 13.88
N GLU A 238 -0.52 28.75 13.49
CA GLU A 238 -1.19 29.90 14.10
C GLU A 238 -1.45 29.69 15.61
N THR A 239 -1.92 28.50 16.00
CA THR A 239 -2.27 28.19 17.40
C THR A 239 -1.07 27.89 18.29
N SER A 240 0.09 27.55 17.71
CA SER A 240 1.32 27.25 18.47
C SER A 240 2.07 28.51 18.92
N PHE A 241 1.73 29.66 18.35
CA PHE A 241 2.31 30.95 18.71
C PHE A 241 1.50 31.61 19.84
N HIS A 242 2.11 31.74 21.01
CA HIS A 242 1.52 32.38 22.18
C HIS A 242 2.29 33.65 22.55
N ALA A 243 2.02 34.76 21.85
CA ALA A 243 2.54 36.07 22.21
C ALA A 243 1.46 37.15 22.12
N ALA A 244 1.62 38.23 22.88
CA ALA A 244 0.78 39.41 22.77
C ALA A 244 1.22 40.24 21.55
N GLY A 245 0.31 40.45 20.58
CA GLY A 245 0.57 41.23 19.36
C GLY A 245 0.07 40.53 18.09
N ASP A 246 0.55 41.01 16.93
CA ASP A 246 0.24 40.38 15.64
C ASP A 246 0.87 39.00 15.53
N ASN A 247 0.05 38.01 15.17
CA ASN A 247 0.50 36.62 15.05
C ASN A 247 1.31 36.41 13.75
N SER A 248 2.64 36.32 13.89
CA SER A 248 3.57 36.10 12.79
C SER A 248 3.58 34.67 12.24
N CYS A 249 2.71 33.79 12.74
CA CYS A 249 2.50 32.43 12.27
C CYS A 249 1.14 32.24 11.58
N ARG A 250 0.54 33.33 11.08
CA ARG A 250 -0.66 33.29 10.23
C ARG A 250 -0.28 33.14 8.77
N TYR A 251 -0.95 32.21 8.09
CA TYR A 251 -0.63 31.85 6.72
C TYR A 251 -1.88 31.81 5.83
N TYR A 252 -1.69 32.13 4.55
CA TYR A 252 -2.67 31.89 3.50
C TYR A 252 -2.13 30.82 2.52
N PRO A 253 -2.85 29.72 2.29
CA PRO A 253 -2.38 28.63 1.43
C PRO A 253 -2.28 29.08 -0.04
N MET A 254 -1.25 28.62 -0.74
CA MET A 254 -0.98 28.98 -2.14
C MET A 254 -0.81 27.74 -3.01
N GLY A 255 -1.53 27.69 -4.13
CA GLY A 255 -1.40 26.60 -5.12
C GLY A 255 -1.89 25.24 -4.59
N HIS A 256 -1.24 24.18 -5.05
CA HIS A 256 -1.53 22.80 -4.66
C HIS A 256 -0.35 22.21 -3.84
N PRO A 257 -0.53 21.05 -3.17
CA PRO A 257 0.59 20.33 -2.58
C PRO A 257 1.73 20.12 -3.59
N VAL A 258 2.96 20.21 -3.13
CA VAL A 258 4.19 20.02 -3.92
C VAL A 258 4.62 18.56 -3.92
N SER A 259 4.51 17.90 -2.76
CA SER A 259 4.82 16.48 -2.64
C SER A 259 4.11 15.90 -1.42
N VAL A 260 3.82 14.60 -1.46
CA VAL A 260 3.24 13.87 -0.34
C VAL A 260 4.02 12.59 -0.08
N HIS A 261 4.38 12.36 1.18
CA HIS A 261 5.06 11.14 1.61
C HIS A 261 4.23 10.37 2.63
N LEU A 262 4.25 9.05 2.54
CA LEU A 262 3.94 8.18 3.67
C LEU A 262 5.12 8.22 4.65
N TYR A 263 4.83 8.33 5.93
CA TYR A 263 5.84 8.27 6.99
C TYR A 263 5.60 7.06 7.88
N PHE A 264 6.62 6.21 8.03
CA PHE A 264 6.62 5.08 8.94
C PHE A 264 7.74 5.23 9.96
N LEU A 265 7.46 4.82 11.20
CA LEU A 265 8.45 4.72 12.26
C LEU A 265 8.27 3.38 12.96
N ALA A 266 9.33 2.56 12.94
CA ALA A 266 9.34 1.22 13.53
C ALA A 266 8.17 0.34 13.05
N ASP A 267 8.01 0.21 11.73
CA ASP A 267 6.96 -0.57 11.07
C ASP A 267 5.52 -0.15 11.43
N ARG A 268 5.34 1.10 11.88
CA ARG A 268 4.02 1.69 12.15
C ARG A 268 3.84 2.93 11.30
N PHE A 269 2.72 2.98 10.59
CA PHE A 269 2.28 4.15 9.85
C PHE A 269 2.05 5.33 10.81
N GLN A 270 2.72 6.45 10.54
CA GLN A 270 2.63 7.69 11.31
C GLN A 270 1.75 8.74 10.60
N GLY A 271 1.28 8.47 9.40
CA GLY A 271 0.47 9.39 8.61
C GLY A 271 1.22 9.96 7.39
N PHE A 272 0.84 11.16 6.99
CA PHE A 272 1.34 11.81 5.79
C PHE A 272 2.20 13.02 6.11
N LEU A 273 3.21 13.26 5.26
CA LEU A 273 3.96 14.51 5.20
C LEU A 273 3.55 15.25 3.92
N ILE A 274 3.02 16.46 4.05
CA ILE A 274 2.53 17.25 2.94
C ILE A 274 3.43 18.47 2.82
N ARG A 275 4.18 18.57 1.72
CA ARG A 275 4.94 19.78 1.38
C ARG A 275 4.05 20.72 0.58
N HIS A 276 3.96 21.99 0.96
CA HIS A 276 3.08 22.97 0.34
C HIS A 276 3.63 24.40 0.48
N HIS A 277 3.07 25.31 -0.32
CA HIS A 277 3.40 26.73 -0.28
C HIS A 277 2.33 27.52 0.46
N ALA A 278 2.75 28.50 1.25
CA ALA A 278 1.84 29.42 1.92
C ALA A 278 2.48 30.80 2.10
N THR A 279 1.68 31.85 2.00
CA THR A 279 2.12 33.22 2.26
C THR A 279 2.01 33.52 3.74
N ASN A 280 3.12 33.84 4.41
CA ASN A 280 3.11 34.38 5.77
C ASN A 280 2.50 35.78 5.74
N LEU A 281 1.41 35.97 6.48
CA LEU A 281 0.60 37.19 6.44
C LEU A 281 1.21 38.39 7.19
N ALA A 282 2.15 38.15 8.12
CA ALA A 282 2.78 39.24 8.86
C ALA A 282 3.87 39.94 8.04
N VAL A 283 4.57 39.20 7.19
CA VAL A 283 5.67 39.74 6.35
C VAL A 283 5.35 39.74 4.85
N SER A 284 4.19 39.22 4.45
CA SER A 284 3.73 39.10 3.06
C SER A 284 4.74 38.38 2.15
N LYS A 285 5.36 37.30 2.65
CA LYS A 285 6.33 36.48 1.91
C LYS A 285 5.83 35.06 1.73
N LEU A 286 6.12 34.50 0.56
CA LEU A 286 5.88 33.09 0.28
C LEU A 286 6.90 32.23 1.02
N GLU A 287 6.42 31.22 1.74
CA GLU A 287 7.22 30.23 2.44
C GLU A 287 6.83 28.83 1.95
N THR A 288 7.79 27.89 1.98
CA THR A 288 7.55 26.48 1.68
C THR A 288 7.65 25.69 2.97
N LEU A 289 6.59 24.94 3.28
CA LEU A 289 6.40 24.26 4.55
C LEU A 289 6.19 22.77 4.30
N GLU A 290 6.48 21.95 5.31
CA GLU A 290 6.05 20.56 5.35
C GLU A 290 5.22 20.31 6.61
N THR A 291 4.04 19.70 6.46
CA THR A 291 3.12 19.38 7.55
C THR A 291 3.05 17.88 7.76
N TRP A 292 3.28 17.43 8.98
CA TRP A 292 3.01 16.06 9.40
C TRP A 292 1.59 15.94 9.98
N VAL A 293 0.74 15.14 9.35
CA VAL A 293 -0.57 14.77 9.87
C VAL A 293 -0.63 13.29 10.22
N MET A 294 -1.23 12.96 11.36
CA MET A 294 -1.40 11.58 11.85
C MET A 294 -2.88 11.29 12.09
N PRO A 295 -3.39 10.08 11.75
CA PRO A 295 -4.75 9.71 12.05
C PRO A 295 -4.91 9.48 13.56
N LYS A 296 -6.02 9.96 14.13
CA LYS A 296 -6.37 9.70 15.53
C LYS A 296 -6.78 8.24 15.70
N LYS A 297 -6.52 7.68 16.89
CA LYS A 297 -6.98 6.34 17.24
C LYS A 297 -8.50 6.33 17.40
N VAL A 298 -9.18 5.61 16.51
CA VAL A 298 -10.65 5.53 16.47
C VAL A 298 -11.20 4.17 16.90
N PHE A 299 -10.38 3.11 16.84
CA PHE A 299 -10.76 1.78 17.31
C PHE A 299 -10.83 1.75 18.85
N LYS A 300 -11.95 1.28 19.37
CA LYS A 300 -12.22 1.15 20.81
C LYS A 300 -12.84 -0.21 21.09
N ILE A 301 -12.32 -0.90 22.10
CA ILE A 301 -12.96 -2.09 22.67
C ILE A 301 -13.88 -1.61 23.78
N ALA A 302 -15.16 -1.95 23.70
CA ALA A 302 -16.12 -1.79 24.78
C ALA A 302 -16.01 -3.00 25.70
N SER A 303 -16.06 -2.82 27.02
CA SER A 303 -15.87 -3.86 28.05
C SER A 303 -16.48 -5.20 27.63
N PRO A 304 -15.68 -6.12 27.05
CA PRO A 304 -16.27 -7.26 26.37
C PRO A 304 -16.81 -8.23 27.43
N PRO A 305 -17.86 -9.00 27.12
CA PRO A 305 -18.29 -10.08 28.00
C PRO A 305 -17.14 -11.02 28.32
N SER A 306 -17.14 -11.66 29.49
CA SER A 306 -16.04 -12.55 29.93
C SER A 306 -15.82 -13.75 29.00
N ASP A 307 -16.81 -14.11 28.19
CA ASP A 307 -16.77 -15.19 27.19
C ASP A 307 -16.21 -14.75 25.82
N PHE A 308 -15.88 -13.46 25.64
CA PHE A 308 -15.42 -12.90 24.38
C PHE A 308 -14.09 -12.14 24.51
N GLY A 309 -13.03 -12.65 23.88
CA GLY A 309 -11.70 -12.02 23.94
C GLY A 309 -10.84 -12.13 22.68
N ARG A 310 -11.39 -12.64 21.56
CA ARG A 310 -10.60 -12.91 20.35
C ARG A 310 -10.34 -11.68 19.49
N LEU A 311 -11.22 -10.68 19.49
CA LEU A 311 -11.05 -9.49 18.64
C LEU A 311 -9.84 -8.68 19.09
N GLN A 312 -8.88 -8.46 18.20
CA GLN A 312 -7.68 -7.67 18.47
C GLN A 312 -7.75 -6.27 17.85
N PHE A 313 -8.32 -6.16 16.64
CA PHE A 313 -8.35 -4.92 15.89
C PHE A 313 -9.47 -4.94 14.84
N SER A 314 -9.97 -3.76 14.46
CA SER A 314 -10.87 -3.60 13.32
C SER A 314 -10.60 -2.28 12.61
N GLU A 315 -10.64 -2.34 11.28
CA GLU A 315 -10.26 -1.25 10.39
C GLU A 315 -11.15 -1.24 9.15
N ILE A 316 -11.38 -0.04 8.62
CA ILE A 316 -12.09 0.19 7.36
C ILE A 316 -11.12 0.83 6.37
N GLY A 317 -11.11 0.32 5.14
CA GLY A 317 -10.27 0.86 4.08
C GLY A 317 -10.67 0.33 2.71
N THR A 318 -9.83 0.63 1.71
CA THR A 318 -9.92 0.11 0.34
C THR A 318 -8.60 -0.55 -0.04
N GLU A 319 -8.58 -1.28 -1.16
CA GLU A 319 -7.38 -1.96 -1.67
C GLU A 319 -6.78 -2.96 -0.68
N TRP A 320 -7.63 -3.88 -0.20
CA TRP A 320 -7.20 -4.98 0.67
C TRP A 320 -6.21 -5.92 -0.06
N ASP A 321 -4.98 -5.97 0.43
CA ASP A 321 -3.97 -6.93 0.01
C ASP A 321 -4.17 -8.24 0.79
N ALA A 322 -4.79 -9.24 0.16
CA ALA A 322 -5.03 -10.53 0.79
C ALA A 322 -3.75 -11.35 1.06
N LYS A 323 -2.64 -11.03 0.38
CA LYS A 323 -1.35 -11.72 0.54
C LYS A 323 -0.64 -11.21 1.79
N GLU A 324 -0.57 -9.90 1.98
CA GLU A 324 0.10 -9.25 3.13
C GLU A 324 -0.85 -8.89 4.28
N ARG A 325 -2.17 -9.01 4.07
CA ARG A 325 -3.25 -8.80 5.05
C ARG A 325 -3.26 -7.38 5.63
N LEU A 326 -3.24 -6.38 4.74
CA LEU A 326 -3.29 -4.96 5.05
C LEU A 326 -4.03 -4.20 3.93
N PHE A 327 -4.45 -2.96 4.19
CA PHE A 327 -4.95 -2.06 3.15
C PHE A 327 -3.79 -1.28 2.52
N ARG A 328 -3.74 -1.21 1.19
CA ARG A 328 -2.72 -0.43 0.45
C ARG A 328 -3.04 1.06 0.41
N ASN A 329 -4.31 1.44 0.56
CA ASN A 329 -4.70 2.79 0.95
C ASN A 329 -4.40 3.01 2.44
N PHE A 330 -3.13 3.21 2.79
CA PHE A 330 -2.64 3.31 4.17
C PHE A 330 -3.33 4.39 5.01
N GLY A 331 -3.74 5.49 4.38
CA GLY A 331 -4.45 6.59 5.03
C GLY A 331 -5.95 6.34 5.24
N GLY A 332 -6.52 5.30 4.63
CA GLY A 332 -7.97 5.12 4.58
C GLY A 332 -8.68 6.35 4.00
N LEU A 333 -8.09 6.96 2.97
CA LEU A 333 -8.66 8.14 2.32
C LEU A 333 -9.84 7.69 1.45
N LEU A 334 -11.05 8.13 1.79
CA LEU A 334 -12.29 7.70 1.13
C LEU A 334 -13.16 8.90 0.74
N GLY A 335 -13.71 8.85 -0.46
CA GLY A 335 -14.72 9.75 -0.98
C GLY A 335 -16.10 9.09 -1.09
N PRO A 336 -17.11 9.85 -1.56
CA PRO A 336 -18.50 9.39 -1.59
C PRO A 336 -18.76 8.24 -2.57
N THR A 337 -17.89 8.01 -3.53
CA THR A 337 -18.03 6.95 -4.55
C THR A 337 -17.19 5.71 -4.26
N ASP A 338 -16.43 5.70 -3.16
CA ASP A 338 -15.64 4.53 -2.78
C ASP A 338 -16.51 3.43 -2.16
N GLU A 339 -16.06 2.19 -2.34
CA GLU A 339 -16.70 0.99 -1.79
C GLU A 339 -15.85 0.43 -0.63
N PRO A 340 -16.11 0.86 0.62
CA PRO A 340 -15.27 0.51 1.76
C PRO A 340 -15.37 -0.97 2.13
N VAL A 341 -14.24 -1.53 2.57
CA VAL A 341 -14.11 -2.91 3.06
C VAL A 341 -13.88 -2.87 4.56
N GLY A 342 -14.63 -3.67 5.31
CA GLY A 342 -14.41 -3.84 6.74
C GLY A 342 -13.58 -5.06 7.06
N MET A 343 -12.49 -4.87 7.80
CA MET A 343 -11.57 -5.92 8.24
C MET A 343 -11.56 -6.06 9.76
N GLN A 344 -11.42 -7.30 10.23
CA GLN A 344 -11.26 -7.64 11.64
C GLN A 344 -10.08 -8.60 11.80
N LYS A 345 -9.27 -8.37 12.84
CA LYS A 345 -8.15 -9.21 13.24
C LYS A 345 -8.50 -9.97 14.51
N TRP A 346 -8.16 -11.25 14.52
CA TRP A 346 -8.55 -12.21 15.55
C TRP A 346 -7.35 -12.92 16.16
N GLY A 347 -7.41 -13.14 17.47
CA GLY A 347 -6.57 -14.08 18.19
C GLY A 347 -7.09 -15.51 18.06
N LYS A 348 -6.30 -16.47 18.56
CA LYS A 348 -6.70 -17.87 18.66
C LYS A 348 -7.82 -18.05 19.68
N GLY A 349 -8.72 -19.00 19.45
CA GLY A 349 -9.80 -19.35 20.37
C GLY A 349 -10.88 -20.19 19.70
N PRO A 350 -11.97 -20.54 20.40
CA PRO A 350 -13.08 -21.32 19.84
C PRO A 350 -13.83 -20.53 18.76
N ASN A 351 -14.64 -21.24 17.98
CA ASN A 351 -15.53 -20.62 17.00
C ASN A 351 -16.49 -19.66 17.70
N VAL A 352 -16.70 -18.48 17.11
CA VAL A 352 -17.62 -17.47 17.63
C VAL A 352 -18.31 -16.75 16.48
N THR A 353 -19.55 -16.35 16.65
CA THR A 353 -20.28 -15.53 15.68
C THR A 353 -20.40 -14.12 16.22
N VAL A 354 -20.13 -13.12 15.38
CA VAL A 354 -20.33 -11.71 15.74
C VAL A 354 -21.21 -11.01 14.71
N THR A 355 -21.94 -10.00 15.15
CA THR A 355 -22.74 -9.12 14.29
C THR A 355 -21.96 -7.85 14.00
N VAL A 356 -21.84 -7.49 12.72
CA VAL A 356 -21.21 -6.24 12.27
C VAL A 356 -22.29 -5.29 11.78
N ILE A 357 -22.24 -4.04 12.25
CA ILE A 357 -23.24 -3.01 11.95
C ILE A 357 -22.55 -1.76 11.41
N TRP A 358 -23.00 -1.31 10.24
CA TRP A 358 -22.52 -0.11 9.57
C TRP A 358 -23.50 1.03 9.81
N VAL A 359 -23.03 2.12 10.41
CA VAL A 359 -23.85 3.27 10.79
C VAL A 359 -23.29 4.52 10.11
N ASP A 360 -24.16 5.22 9.38
CA ASP A 360 -23.79 6.43 8.67
C ASP A 360 -23.73 7.68 9.60
N PRO A 361 -23.28 8.84 9.10
CA PRO A 361 -23.08 10.05 9.91
C PRO A 361 -24.36 10.64 10.53
N ILE A 362 -25.55 10.27 10.03
CA ILE A 362 -26.85 10.71 10.55
C ILE A 362 -27.62 9.58 11.24
N ASN A 363 -26.93 8.51 11.65
CA ASN A 363 -27.47 7.36 12.39
C ASN A 363 -28.39 6.44 11.56
N VAL A 364 -28.30 6.45 10.22
CA VAL A 364 -28.92 5.44 9.37
C VAL A 364 -28.07 4.16 9.43
N ILE A 365 -28.69 3.03 9.76
CA ILE A 365 -28.04 1.72 9.70
C ILE A 365 -28.00 1.28 8.24
N ALA A 366 -26.81 1.26 7.65
CA ALA A 366 -26.59 1.01 6.24
C ALA A 366 -26.52 -0.49 5.91
N ALA A 367 -25.93 -1.30 6.80
CA ALA A 367 -25.83 -2.74 6.65
C ALA A 367 -25.70 -3.42 8.02
N THR A 368 -26.25 -4.62 8.14
CA THR A 368 -26.04 -5.52 9.29
C THR A 368 -25.85 -6.94 8.78
N TYR A 369 -24.84 -7.65 9.30
CA TYR A 369 -24.60 -9.04 8.94
C TYR A 369 -23.81 -9.76 10.04
N ASP A 370 -24.05 -11.06 10.15
CA ASP A 370 -23.31 -11.93 11.05
C ASP A 370 -22.14 -12.59 10.31
N ILE A 371 -21.03 -12.78 11.01
CA ILE A 371 -19.87 -13.50 10.51
C ILE A 371 -19.46 -14.60 11.49
N LEU A 372 -19.25 -15.80 10.96
CA LEU A 372 -18.67 -16.92 11.72
C LEU A 372 -17.14 -16.76 11.72
N ILE A 373 -16.55 -16.73 12.90
CA ILE A 373 -15.11 -16.66 13.11
C ILE A 373 -14.61 -18.04 13.51
N GLU A 374 -14.03 -18.77 12.56
CA GLU A 374 -13.43 -20.07 12.82
C GLU A 374 -12.25 -19.99 13.81
N SER A 375 -11.93 -21.10 14.46
CA SER A 375 -10.89 -21.17 15.49
C SER A 375 -9.48 -20.85 14.97
N SER A 376 -9.24 -21.11 13.68
CA SER A 376 -7.98 -20.80 12.98
C SER A 376 -8.02 -19.48 12.20
N ALA A 377 -9.15 -18.77 12.18
CA ALA A 377 -9.24 -17.50 11.47
C ALA A 377 -8.39 -16.44 12.19
N GLU A 378 -7.47 -15.82 11.44
CA GLU A 378 -6.64 -14.71 11.91
C GLU A 378 -7.19 -13.35 11.44
N PHE A 379 -7.79 -13.34 10.24
CA PHE A 379 -8.36 -12.15 9.61
C PHE A 379 -9.66 -12.51 8.91
N THR A 380 -10.67 -11.64 9.04
CA THR A 380 -11.89 -11.65 8.24
C THR A 380 -12.05 -10.29 7.59
N HIS A 381 -12.64 -10.26 6.39
CA HIS A 381 -12.98 -9.01 5.73
C HIS A 381 -14.23 -9.19 4.87
N TYR A 382 -15.00 -8.13 4.71
CA TYR A 382 -16.18 -8.12 3.86
C TYR A 382 -16.44 -6.72 3.29
N LYS A 383 -16.89 -6.69 2.03
CA LYS A 383 -17.30 -5.46 1.34
C LYS A 383 -18.82 -5.46 1.22
N PRO A 384 -19.57 -4.73 2.07
CA PRO A 384 -21.01 -4.66 1.93
C PRO A 384 -21.40 -3.93 0.62
N PRO A 385 -22.43 -4.39 -0.09
CA PRO A 385 -22.90 -3.77 -1.33
C PRO A 385 -23.73 -2.53 -1.02
N LEU A 386 -23.09 -1.46 -0.56
CA LEU A 386 -23.74 -0.21 -0.21
C LEU A 386 -24.02 0.62 -1.49
N ASN A 387 -25.26 1.07 -1.65
CA ASN A 387 -25.61 2.01 -2.72
C ASN A 387 -24.84 3.32 -2.58
N LEU A 388 -24.38 3.84 -3.72
CA LEU A 388 -23.60 5.06 -3.83
C LEU A 388 -24.50 6.27 -4.22
N PRO A 389 -24.06 7.50 -3.93
CA PRO A 389 -22.87 7.85 -3.15
C PRO A 389 -23.10 7.66 -1.65
N LEU A 390 -22.04 7.33 -0.91
CA LEU A 390 -22.04 7.31 0.54
C LEU A 390 -22.20 8.75 1.07
N ARG A 391 -23.04 8.93 2.09
CA ARG A 391 -23.18 10.23 2.76
C ARG A 391 -21.84 10.66 3.38
N PRO A 392 -21.33 11.87 3.07
CA PRO A 392 -20.10 12.36 3.69
C PRO A 392 -20.24 12.57 5.20
N GLY A 393 -19.14 12.36 5.91
CA GLY A 393 -19.06 12.49 7.36
C GLY A 393 -18.37 11.29 8.01
N VAL A 394 -18.39 11.27 9.34
CA VAL A 394 -17.74 10.21 10.13
C VAL A 394 -18.73 9.05 10.34
N TRP A 395 -18.45 7.94 9.65
CA TRP A 395 -19.16 6.68 9.79
C TRP A 395 -18.69 5.91 11.02
N THR A 396 -19.55 5.05 11.55
CA THR A 396 -19.24 4.19 12.71
C THR A 396 -19.56 2.73 12.39
N ILE A 397 -18.63 1.85 12.73
CA ILE A 397 -18.78 0.40 12.63
C ILE A 397 -18.82 -0.15 14.04
N LYS A 398 -19.83 -0.96 14.33
CA LYS A 398 -19.97 -1.63 15.61
C LYS A 398 -19.87 -3.14 15.42
N ILE A 399 -19.19 -3.80 16.34
CA ILE A 399 -19.09 -5.25 16.43
C ILE A 399 -19.78 -5.68 17.71
N LEU A 400 -20.74 -6.60 17.61
CA LEU A 400 -21.55 -7.08 18.71
C LEU A 400 -21.42 -8.60 18.86
N HIS A 401 -21.54 -9.08 20.08
CA HIS A 401 -21.69 -10.49 20.42
C HIS A 401 -22.98 -10.64 21.23
N HIS A 402 -23.94 -11.41 20.72
CA HIS A 402 -25.27 -11.55 21.34
C HIS A 402 -25.91 -10.20 21.73
N TRP A 403 -25.91 -9.23 20.81
CA TRP A 403 -26.41 -7.86 21.01
C TRP A 403 -25.64 -6.98 22.02
N VAL A 404 -24.56 -7.49 22.62
CA VAL A 404 -23.66 -6.70 23.47
C VAL A 404 -22.54 -6.12 22.61
N GLN A 405 -22.34 -4.80 22.67
CA GLN A 405 -21.26 -4.14 21.95
C GLN A 405 -19.89 -4.59 22.50
N VAL A 406 -19.07 -5.13 21.60
CA VAL A 406 -17.69 -5.58 21.88
C VAL A 406 -16.70 -4.51 21.50
N ALA A 407 -16.89 -3.88 20.34
CA ALA A 407 -15.96 -2.88 19.84
C ALA A 407 -16.64 -1.96 18.84
N GLU A 408 -15.99 -0.84 18.59
CA GLU A 408 -16.32 0.06 17.50
C GLU A 408 -15.08 0.65 16.83
N THR A 409 -15.21 1.01 15.57
CA THR A 409 -14.25 1.82 14.83
C THR A 409 -14.98 2.87 14.00
N LYS A 410 -14.27 3.89 13.52
CA LYS A 410 -14.83 4.98 12.73
C LYS A 410 -13.99 5.22 11.50
N PHE A 411 -14.59 5.73 10.44
CA PHE A 411 -13.89 6.17 9.24
C PHE A 411 -14.57 7.40 8.65
N LEU A 412 -13.84 8.16 7.83
CA LEU A 412 -14.34 9.37 7.20
C LEU A 412 -14.62 9.10 5.74
N VAL A 413 -15.84 9.41 5.30
CA VAL A 413 -16.15 9.66 3.90
C VAL A 413 -16.06 11.17 3.69
N THR A 414 -15.03 11.63 3.00
CA THR A 414 -14.77 13.07 2.81
C THR A 414 -15.65 13.65 1.72
N PRO A 415 -16.32 14.79 1.95
CA PRO A 415 -16.96 15.52 0.86
C PRO A 415 -15.89 16.11 -0.06
N LEU A 416 -16.07 15.97 -1.37
CA LEU A 416 -15.10 16.42 -2.37
C LEU A 416 -15.17 17.94 -2.58
N THR A 417 -14.02 18.62 -2.55
CA THR A 417 -13.92 20.04 -2.99
C THR A 417 -13.56 20.18 -4.46
N PHE A 418 -13.15 19.08 -5.09
CA PHE A 418 -12.76 19.02 -6.49
C PHE A 418 -13.63 18.01 -7.26
N SER A 419 -13.84 18.28 -8.55
CA SER A 419 -14.42 17.39 -9.54
C SER A 419 -13.57 17.50 -10.80
N ASN A 420 -12.95 16.41 -11.24
CA ASN A 420 -11.95 16.41 -12.32
C ASN A 420 -10.85 17.45 -12.08
N GLN A 421 -10.31 17.48 -10.85
CA GLN A 421 -9.24 18.37 -10.40
C GLN A 421 -9.56 19.88 -10.47
N GLN A 422 -10.82 20.25 -10.73
CA GLN A 422 -11.32 21.63 -10.70
C GLN A 422 -12.23 21.84 -9.49
N PRO A 423 -12.37 23.07 -8.96
CA PRO A 423 -13.30 23.35 -7.87
C PRO A 423 -14.72 22.86 -8.20
N ILE A 424 -15.30 22.06 -7.30
CA ILE A 424 -16.59 21.42 -7.50
C ILE A 424 -17.72 22.45 -7.67
N LYS A 425 -18.63 22.20 -8.61
CA LYS A 425 -19.82 23.04 -8.82
C LYS A 425 -20.98 22.59 -7.95
N GLN A 426 -21.97 23.46 -7.75
CA GLN A 426 -23.09 23.20 -6.85
C GLN A 426 -23.90 21.95 -7.25
N GLU A 427 -24.18 21.74 -8.54
CA GLU A 427 -24.89 20.55 -9.03
C GLU A 427 -24.14 19.25 -8.73
N GLU A 428 -22.81 19.27 -8.90
CA GLU A 428 -21.93 18.13 -8.61
C GLU A 428 -21.83 17.87 -7.11
N ALA A 429 -21.72 18.93 -6.30
CA ALA A 429 -21.71 18.82 -4.84
C ALA A 429 -23.01 18.17 -4.34
N MET A 430 -24.17 18.63 -4.79
CA MET A 430 -25.46 18.01 -4.46
C MET A 430 -25.52 16.54 -4.88
N LYS A 431 -25.01 16.20 -6.07
CA LYS A 431 -24.96 14.83 -6.57
C LYS A 431 -24.11 13.93 -5.66
N TYR A 432 -22.92 14.36 -5.27
CA TYR A 432 -21.99 13.52 -4.51
C TYR A 432 -22.21 13.55 -2.99
N HIS A 433 -22.77 14.61 -2.42
CA HIS A 433 -22.80 14.82 -0.98
C HIS A 433 -24.16 14.53 -0.32
N SER A 434 -25.22 14.27 -1.08
CA SER A 434 -26.57 14.03 -0.54
C SER A 434 -26.79 12.64 0.09
N GLY A 435 -25.87 11.70 -0.17
CA GLY A 435 -26.05 10.28 0.14
C GLY A 435 -26.89 9.55 -0.92
N PRO A 436 -27.22 8.26 -0.72
CA PRO A 436 -27.93 7.48 -1.72
C PRO A 436 -29.39 7.91 -1.84
N PRO A 437 -30.02 7.70 -3.01
CA PRO A 437 -31.44 7.96 -3.19
C PRO A 437 -32.28 7.30 -2.10
N LYS A 438 -33.28 8.04 -1.57
CA LYS A 438 -34.19 7.59 -0.51
C LYS A 438 -33.51 7.20 0.82
N ASN A 439 -32.23 7.55 1.03
CA ASN A 439 -31.45 7.14 2.20
C ASN A 439 -31.33 5.62 2.35
N ALA A 440 -31.45 4.86 1.26
CA ALA A 440 -31.41 3.41 1.27
C ALA A 440 -30.07 2.91 0.73
N TYR A 441 -29.22 2.40 1.62
CA TYR A 441 -27.93 1.82 1.25
C TYR A 441 -28.06 0.37 0.75
N MET A 442 -29.15 -0.31 1.08
CA MET A 442 -29.46 -1.68 0.63
C MET A 442 -30.97 -1.79 0.36
N GLU A 443 -31.39 -2.84 -0.36
CA GLU A 443 -32.82 -3.16 -0.53
C GLU A 443 -33.50 -3.47 0.81
N GLN A 444 -32.77 -4.12 1.72
CA GLN A 444 -33.22 -4.40 3.08
C GLN A 444 -33.10 -3.16 3.97
N SER A 445 -34.18 -2.83 4.68
CA SER A 445 -34.19 -1.76 5.68
C SER A 445 -33.87 -2.30 7.07
N PHE A 446 -33.03 -1.55 7.82
CA PHE A 446 -32.62 -1.89 9.19
C PHE A 446 -33.15 -0.90 10.25
N GLN A 447 -34.11 -0.04 9.89
CA GLN A 447 -34.64 1.00 10.80
C GLN A 447 -35.22 0.43 12.11
N GLY A 448 -35.72 -0.80 12.11
CA GLY A 448 -36.22 -1.47 13.31
C GLY A 448 -35.13 -1.74 14.37
N LEU A 449 -33.85 -1.70 14.01
CA LEU A 449 -32.73 -1.90 14.93
C LEU A 449 -32.31 -0.61 15.65
N ASN A 450 -32.71 0.57 15.16
CA ASN A 450 -32.34 1.85 15.75
C ASN A 450 -32.74 1.97 17.25
N PRO A 451 -33.97 1.62 17.67
CA PRO A 451 -34.34 1.64 19.08
C PRO A 451 -33.59 0.60 19.91
N VAL A 452 -33.35 -0.59 19.35
CA VAL A 452 -32.67 -1.71 20.03
C VAL A 452 -31.23 -1.36 20.37
N LEU A 453 -30.55 -0.68 19.45
CA LEU A 453 -29.14 -0.31 19.57
C LEU A 453 -28.93 1.08 20.19
N ASN A 454 -30.00 1.77 20.58
CA ASN A 454 -30.00 3.15 21.07
C ASN A 454 -29.29 4.12 20.09
N ILE A 455 -29.66 4.03 18.81
CA ILE A 455 -29.14 4.84 17.70
C ILE A 455 -30.26 5.75 17.18
N PRO A 456 -30.63 6.84 17.88
CA PRO A 456 -31.73 7.70 17.46
C PRO A 456 -31.36 8.54 16.24
N ILE A 457 -32.29 8.66 15.28
CA ILE A 457 -32.15 9.57 14.14
C ILE A 457 -32.76 10.91 14.54
N SER A 458 -31.96 11.98 14.45
CA SER A 458 -32.40 13.34 14.79
C SER A 458 -32.74 14.12 13.53
N ALA A 459 -33.96 14.66 13.43
CA ALA A 459 -34.39 15.51 12.32
C ALA A 459 -33.42 16.68 12.06
N ALA A 460 -32.92 17.31 13.13
CA ALA A 460 -31.94 18.40 13.04
C ALA A 460 -30.63 17.97 12.34
N ARG A 461 -30.16 16.73 12.57
CA ARG A 461 -28.97 16.21 11.86
C ARG A 461 -29.24 15.93 10.39
N VAL A 462 -30.44 15.43 10.08
CA VAL A 462 -30.87 15.20 8.69
C VAL A 462 -30.92 16.53 7.92
N ASP A 463 -31.54 17.55 8.50
CA ASP A 463 -31.66 18.87 7.86
C ASP A 463 -30.30 19.55 7.71
N GLN A 464 -29.41 19.41 8.72
CA GLN A 464 -28.05 19.91 8.58
C GLN A 464 -27.26 19.19 7.48
N ALA A 465 -27.42 17.86 7.34
CA ALA A 465 -26.76 17.10 6.28
C ALA A 465 -27.23 17.54 4.88
N LYS A 466 -28.53 17.81 4.70
CA LYS A 466 -29.07 18.37 3.45
C LYS A 466 -28.45 19.74 3.13
N ARG A 467 -28.40 20.64 4.12
CA ARG A 467 -27.77 21.95 3.95
C ARG A 467 -26.27 21.85 3.62
N ASN A 468 -25.58 20.88 4.22
CA ASN A 468 -24.16 20.66 3.96
C ASN A 468 -23.91 20.14 2.54
N ALA A 469 -24.82 19.34 1.99
CA ALA A 469 -24.69 18.78 0.63
C ALA A 469 -24.73 19.84 -0.49
N GLU A 470 -25.24 21.03 -0.21
CA GLU A 470 -25.31 22.16 -1.15
C GLU A 470 -24.10 23.10 -1.04
N LEU A 471 -23.20 22.89 -0.07
CA LEU A 471 -22.07 23.79 0.17
C LEU A 471 -21.05 23.68 -0.97
N VAL A 472 -20.48 24.84 -1.33
CA VAL A 472 -19.36 24.98 -2.26
C VAL A 472 -18.36 26.03 -1.74
N GLY A 473 -17.17 26.09 -2.35
CA GLY A 473 -16.12 27.05 -2.02
C GLY A 473 -15.70 27.00 -0.54
N ALA A 474 -15.40 28.17 0.05
CA ALA A 474 -14.88 28.27 1.42
C ALA A 474 -15.77 27.63 2.49
N ARG A 475 -17.10 27.59 2.29
CA ARG A 475 -18.02 26.95 3.25
C ARG A 475 -17.92 25.43 3.21
N LEU A 476 -17.73 24.86 2.02
CA LEU A 476 -17.47 23.44 1.84
C LEU A 476 -16.09 23.06 2.40
N GLU A 477 -15.06 23.86 2.14
CA GLU A 477 -13.72 23.66 2.71
C GLU A 477 -13.75 23.66 4.24
N ALA A 478 -14.48 24.60 4.86
CA ALA A 478 -14.63 24.62 6.32
C ALA A 478 -15.33 23.36 6.86
N TRP A 479 -16.29 22.80 6.13
CA TRP A 479 -16.93 21.54 6.50
C TRP A 479 -15.97 20.35 6.39
N VAL A 480 -15.23 20.23 5.28
CA VAL A 480 -14.18 19.22 5.10
C VAL A 480 -13.15 19.32 6.22
N ASP A 481 -12.64 20.53 6.48
CA ASP A 481 -11.61 20.78 7.48
C ASP A 481 -12.05 20.41 8.89
N SER A 482 -13.33 20.65 9.22
CA SER A 482 -13.94 20.22 10.48
C SER A 482 -13.99 18.70 10.60
N LEU A 483 -14.44 18.01 9.55
CA LEU A 483 -14.49 16.54 9.52
C LEU A 483 -13.09 15.91 9.60
N VAL A 484 -12.14 16.44 8.83
CA VAL A 484 -10.74 16.01 8.85
C VAL A 484 -10.15 16.23 10.25
N GLY A 485 -10.36 17.41 10.85
CA GLY A 485 -9.90 17.71 12.21
C GLY A 485 -10.50 16.80 13.30
N ASN A 486 -11.62 16.12 13.05
CA ASN A 486 -12.19 15.15 13.99
C ASN A 486 -11.39 13.84 14.04
N ILE A 487 -10.86 13.39 12.90
CA ILE A 487 -10.19 12.09 12.77
C ILE A 487 -8.68 12.17 12.47
N TRP A 488 -8.16 13.34 12.13
CA TRP A 488 -6.74 13.61 11.92
C TRP A 488 -6.24 14.72 12.84
N SER A 489 -4.94 14.73 13.11
CA SER A 489 -4.26 15.80 13.84
C SER A 489 -3.00 16.20 13.09
N ALA A 490 -2.78 17.52 12.93
CA ALA A 490 -1.45 18.03 12.59
C ALA A 490 -0.54 17.84 13.82
N VAL A 491 0.43 16.94 13.67
CA VAL A 491 1.39 16.62 14.72
C VAL A 491 2.46 17.69 14.78
N ASP A 492 2.95 18.13 13.63
CA ASP A 492 3.95 19.18 13.54
C ASP A 492 4.00 19.85 12.16
N ILE A 493 4.66 21.00 12.07
CA ILE A 493 4.91 21.74 10.83
C ILE A 493 6.30 22.38 10.86
N CYS A 494 7.03 22.29 9.76
CA CYS A 494 8.38 22.84 9.62
C CYS A 494 8.50 23.68 8.36
N SER A 495 9.52 24.54 8.31
CA SER A 495 9.87 25.33 7.12
C SER A 495 11.06 24.72 6.40
N THR A 496 11.01 24.63 5.07
CA THR A 496 12.14 24.15 4.27
C THR A 496 13.23 25.21 4.09
N GLY A 497 12.90 26.49 4.33
CA GLY A 497 13.78 27.64 4.18
C GLY A 497 13.59 28.67 5.31
N PRO A 498 14.04 29.92 5.11
CA PRO A 498 13.82 31.00 6.07
C PRO A 498 12.32 31.20 6.35
N THR A 499 11.96 31.41 7.62
CA THR A 499 10.57 31.64 8.05
C THR A 499 10.48 32.82 9.02
N ALA A 500 9.39 33.59 8.94
CA ALA A 500 9.07 34.65 9.89
C ALA A 500 8.30 34.17 11.13
N CYS A 501 7.85 32.91 11.16
CA CYS A 501 7.21 32.32 12.33
C CYS A 501 8.27 31.82 13.33
N PRO A 502 8.42 32.46 14.51
CA PRO A 502 9.57 32.23 15.40
C PRO A 502 9.55 30.87 16.10
N VAL A 503 8.39 30.19 16.13
CA VAL A 503 8.22 28.87 16.75
C VAL A 503 8.40 27.72 15.74
N MET A 504 8.60 28.02 14.46
CA MET A 504 8.70 27.00 13.41
C MET A 504 10.15 26.52 13.22
N GLN A 505 10.36 25.21 13.34
CA GLN A 505 11.67 24.59 13.14
C GLN A 505 11.99 24.43 11.65
N GLY A 506 13.30 24.42 11.31
CA GLY A 506 13.75 24.03 9.97
C GLY A 506 13.58 22.53 9.73
N CYS A 507 13.01 22.14 8.59
CA CYS A 507 12.66 20.74 8.29
C CYS A 507 13.85 19.77 8.39
N THR A 508 15.03 20.17 7.93
CA THR A 508 16.28 19.38 7.99
C THR A 508 16.76 19.08 9.40
N GLN A 509 16.26 19.80 10.41
CA GLN A 509 16.62 19.62 11.82
C GLN A 509 15.60 18.75 12.57
N THR A 510 14.48 18.40 11.94
CA THR A 510 13.46 17.53 12.53
C THR A 510 13.86 16.05 12.41
N ALA A 511 13.17 15.17 13.15
CA ALA A 511 13.36 13.72 13.06
C ALA A 511 12.32 13.01 12.17
N TRP A 512 11.37 13.77 11.61
CA TRP A 512 10.20 13.24 10.93
C TRP A 512 10.06 13.73 9.49
N SER A 513 10.62 14.89 9.15
CA SER A 513 10.50 15.46 7.80
C SER A 513 11.15 14.58 6.76
N SER A 514 10.61 14.58 5.53
CA SER A 514 11.24 13.96 4.38
C SER A 514 12.60 14.59 4.02
N LEU A 515 12.88 15.80 4.54
CA LEU A 515 14.13 16.53 4.38
C LEU A 515 15.13 16.29 5.52
N SER A 516 14.76 15.51 6.53
CA SER A 516 15.68 15.14 7.61
C SER A 516 16.73 14.13 7.08
N PRO A 517 17.93 14.07 7.69
CA PRO A 517 18.97 13.15 7.24
C PRO A 517 18.50 11.69 7.29
N ASP A 518 18.71 10.95 6.19
CA ASP A 518 18.43 9.51 6.12
C ASP A 518 19.65 8.72 5.57
N PRO A 519 20.72 8.57 6.37
CA PRO A 519 21.99 8.02 5.89
C PRO A 519 21.92 6.56 5.41
N LYS A 520 20.84 5.83 5.72
CA LYS A 520 20.65 4.45 5.24
C LYS A 520 20.29 4.37 3.76
N SER A 521 19.72 5.44 3.20
CA SER A 521 19.30 5.53 1.79
C SER A 521 20.10 6.55 0.98
N GLU A 522 20.89 7.41 1.62
CA GLU A 522 21.76 8.35 0.94
C GLU A 522 22.93 7.64 0.24
N LEU A 523 23.27 8.12 -0.95
CA LEU A 523 24.42 7.64 -1.73
C LEU A 523 25.50 8.71 -1.77
N GLY A 524 26.64 8.41 -1.16
CA GLY A 524 27.81 9.28 -1.11
C GLY A 524 28.89 8.93 -2.15
N PRO A 525 30.10 9.50 -2.02
CA PRO A 525 31.24 9.12 -2.83
C PRO A 525 31.70 7.68 -2.55
N VAL A 526 32.38 7.07 -3.53
CA VAL A 526 32.95 5.73 -3.40
C VAL A 526 34.11 5.74 -2.40
N LYS A 527 34.09 4.80 -1.46
CA LYS A 527 35.16 4.59 -0.46
C LYS A 527 36.40 3.91 -1.07
N PRO A 528 37.56 3.90 -0.38
CA PRO A 528 38.78 3.26 -0.89
C PRO A 528 38.66 1.76 -1.20
N ASP A 529 37.71 1.05 -0.57
CA ASP A 529 37.39 -0.35 -0.81
C ASP A 529 36.45 -0.57 -2.03
N GLY A 530 36.08 0.51 -2.74
CA GLY A 530 35.19 0.47 -3.89
C GLY A 530 33.70 0.34 -3.53
N ARG A 531 33.31 0.56 -2.26
CA ARG A 531 31.92 0.40 -1.77
C ARG A 531 31.29 1.75 -1.39
N LEU A 532 29.95 1.74 -1.31
CA LEU A 532 29.15 2.85 -0.77
C LEU A 532 28.69 2.56 0.67
N ARG A 533 28.17 1.36 0.89
CA ARG A 533 27.87 0.80 2.22
C ARG A 533 29.13 0.32 2.91
#